data_AF-A0A7J6WPZ8-F1
#
_entry.id   AF-A0A7J6WPZ8-F1
#
_cell.length_a   1.000
_cell.length_b   1.000
_cell.length_c   1.000
_cell.angle_alpha   90.00
_cell.angle_beta   90.00
_cell.angle_gamma   90.00
#
_symmetry.space_group_name_H-M   'P 1'
#
loop_
_entity.id
_entity.type
_entity.pdbx_description
1 polymer ?
#
loop_
_entity_poly.entity_id
_entity_poly.type
_entity_poly.pdbx_seq_one_letter_code
_entity_poly.pdbx_strand_id
1 'polypeptide(L)'
;MLLFEILSRKKWEDGNSFAKQVWEKYQSKKLDEIIRDCGIEKGDEEKAKTLSIVALLCIEEMATDRPSMNEVVNILTDVLRPKEQQNPSSIKKEPQKPHL
;
A
#
# COMPACT_ATOMS: atom_id res chain seq x y z
N MET A 1 -1.49 -8.51 -3.83
CA MET A 1 -1.75 -9.20 -2.55
C MET A 1 -0.50 -9.84 -1.96
N LEU A 2 0.33 -10.55 -2.74
CA LEU A 2 1.54 -11.22 -2.24
C LEU A 2 2.51 -10.33 -1.44
N LEU A 3 2.77 -9.08 -1.87
CA LEU A 3 3.64 -8.17 -1.11
C LEU A 3 3.12 -7.89 0.31
N PHE A 4 1.79 -7.81 0.48
CA PHE A 4 1.19 -7.65 1.79
C PHE A 4 1.32 -8.91 2.66
N GLU A 5 1.28 -10.10 2.07
CA GLU A 5 1.51 -11.36 2.77
C GLU A 5 2.97 -11.51 3.21
N ILE A 6 3.90 -11.06 2.37
CA ILE A 6 5.33 -10.99 2.71
C ILE A 6 5.55 -10.04 3.89
N LEU A 7 4.92 -8.86 3.85
CA LEU A 7 4.99 -7.86 4.92
C LEU A 7 4.44 -8.40 6.25
N SER A 8 3.22 -8.95 6.23
CA SER A 8 2.53 -9.40 7.44
C SER A 8 3.04 -10.74 7.98
N ARG A 9 3.77 -11.50 7.16
CA ARG A 9 4.13 -12.91 7.39
C ARG A 9 2.92 -13.79 7.71
N LYS A 10 1.74 -13.38 7.22
CA LYS A 10 0.45 -14.04 7.45
C LYS A 10 -0.24 -14.24 6.11
N LYS A 11 -0.86 -15.41 5.96
CA LYS A 11 -1.81 -15.64 4.88
C LYS A 11 -3.11 -14.92 5.21
N TRP A 12 -3.63 -14.15 4.26
CA TRP A 12 -4.90 -13.43 4.43
C TRP A 12 -5.99 -14.13 3.63
N GLU A 13 -7.05 -14.55 4.32
CA GLU A 13 -8.27 -15.09 3.68
C GLU A 13 -8.96 -14.00 2.85
N ASP A 14 -8.96 -12.76 3.37
CA ASP A 14 -9.42 -11.55 2.69
C ASP A 14 -8.34 -10.48 2.75
N GLY A 15 -7.48 -10.45 1.73
CA GLY A 15 -6.38 -9.50 1.70
C GLY A 15 -6.81 -8.04 1.47
N ASN A 16 -8.06 -7.77 1.07
CA ASN A 16 -8.56 -6.39 1.00
C ASN A 16 -8.60 -5.72 2.39
N SER A 17 -8.86 -6.49 3.45
CA SER A 17 -8.93 -5.98 4.82
C SER A 17 -7.58 -5.41 5.29
N PHE A 18 -6.48 -6.14 5.04
CA PHE A 18 -5.16 -5.68 5.43
C PHE A 18 -4.66 -4.55 4.53
N ALA A 19 -4.89 -4.61 3.22
CA ALA A 19 -4.56 -3.51 2.31
C ALA A 19 -5.23 -2.18 2.73
N LYS A 20 -6.51 -2.24 3.14
CA LYS A 20 -7.24 -1.09 3.69
C LYS A 20 -6.59 -0.56 4.98
N GLN A 21 -6.21 -1.45 5.90
CA GLN A 21 -5.53 -1.05 7.13
C GLN A 21 -4.19 -0.35 6.84
N VAL A 22 -3.39 -0.89 5.91
CA VAL A 22 -2.13 -0.27 5.49
C VAL A 22 -2.37 1.09 4.84
N TRP A 23 -3.41 1.22 4.01
CA TRP A 23 -3.80 2.50 3.41
C TRP A 23 -4.18 3.56 4.46
N GLU A 24 -5.03 3.23 5.42
CA GLU A 24 -5.44 4.15 6.50
C GLU A 24 -4.25 4.65 7.31
N LYS A 25 -3.29 3.77 7.60
CA LYS A 25 -2.04 4.11 8.30
C LYS A 25 -1.10 4.93 7.42
N TYR A 26 -1.02 4.64 6.12
CA TYR A 26 -0.27 5.47 5.17
C TYR A 26 -0.80 6.90 5.12
N GLN A 27 -2.11 7.08 4.95
CA GLN A 27 -2.75 8.39 4.93
C GLN A 27 -2.51 9.18 6.23
N SER A 28 -2.50 8.48 7.36
CA SER A 28 -2.28 9.07 8.68
C SER A 28 -0.80 9.25 9.05
N LYS A 29 0.15 8.94 8.14
CA LYS A 29 1.61 8.94 8.40
C LYS A 29 2.01 8.06 9.60
N LYS A 30 1.34 6.92 9.74
CA LYS A 30 1.46 5.95 10.84
C LYS A 30 1.86 4.56 10.35
N LEU A 31 2.54 4.45 9.20
CA LEU A 31 3.03 3.16 8.70
C LEU A 31 3.95 2.46 9.70
N ASP A 32 4.70 3.20 10.52
CA ASP A 32 5.52 2.64 11.59
C ASP A 32 4.74 1.72 12.54
N GLU A 33 3.45 1.99 12.76
CA GLU A 33 2.59 1.11 13.56
C GLU A 33 2.41 -0.26 12.87
N ILE A 34 2.16 -0.29 11.55
CA ILE A 34 2.08 -1.54 10.78
C ILE A 34 3.41 -2.29 10.82
N ILE A 35 4.52 -1.58 10.61
CA ILE A 35 5.86 -2.17 10.58
C ILE A 35 6.19 -2.86 11.91
N ARG A 36 5.88 -2.18 13.03
CA ARG A 36 6.03 -2.75 14.37
C ARG A 36 5.11 -3.95 14.58
N ASP A 37 3.85 -3.86 14.19
CA ASP A 37 2.87 -4.93 14.37
C ASP A 37 3.21 -6.18 13.51
N CYS A 38 3.94 -5.99 12.42
CA CYS A 38 4.49 -7.08 11.59
C CYS A 38 5.79 -7.68 12.16
N GLY A 39 6.34 -7.14 13.25
CA GLY A 39 7.57 -7.62 13.88
C GLY A 39 8.81 -7.46 12.97
N ILE A 40 8.86 -6.37 12.21
CA ILE A 40 10.02 -6.00 11.40
C ILE A 40 11.09 -5.41 12.33
N GLU A 41 12.34 -5.77 12.10
CA GLU A 41 13.48 -5.28 12.87
C GLU A 41 13.77 -3.80 12.55
N LYS A 42 14.31 -3.08 13.54
CA LYS A 42 14.60 -1.64 13.42
C LYS A 42 15.50 -1.26 12.24
N GLY A 43 16.33 -2.21 11.75
CA GLY A 43 17.21 -1.99 10.60
C GLY A 43 16.51 -2.04 9.24
N ASP A 44 15.30 -2.59 9.17
CA ASP A 44 14.57 -2.82 7.91
C ASP A 44 13.26 -2.00 7.82
N GLU A 45 13.01 -1.09 8.77
CA GLU A 45 11.78 -0.29 8.82
C GLU A 45 11.54 0.50 7.53
N GLU A 46 12.57 1.14 6.99
CA GLU A 46 12.46 1.92 5.74
C GLU A 46 12.18 1.02 4.53
N LYS A 47 12.81 -0.16 4.44
CA LYS A 47 12.50 -1.13 3.37
C LYS A 47 11.07 -1.63 3.50
N ALA A 48 10.59 -1.86 4.71
CA ALA A 48 9.23 -2.32 4.95
C ALA A 48 8.19 -1.22 4.65
N LYS A 49 8.51 0.06 4.91
CA LYS A 49 7.70 1.19 4.44
C LYS A 49 7.65 1.26 2.92
N THR A 50 8.80 1.18 2.25
CA THR A 50 8.87 1.13 0.78
C THR A 50 8.03 -0.02 0.23
N LEU A 51 8.16 -1.21 0.80
CA LEU A 51 7.37 -2.38 0.40
C LEU A 51 5.86 -2.16 0.62
N SER A 52 5.47 -1.53 1.72
CA SER A 52 4.08 -1.16 1.99
C SER A 52 3.53 -0.21 0.92
N ILE A 53 4.29 0.82 0.56
CA ILE A 53 3.90 1.81 -0.46
C ILE A 53 3.78 1.16 -1.83
N VAL A 54 4.76 0.34 -2.23
CA VAL A 54 4.71 -0.39 -3.51
C VAL A 54 3.52 -1.35 -3.55
N ALA A 55 3.22 -2.03 -2.43
CA ALA A 55 2.07 -2.92 -2.34
C ALA A 55 0.74 -2.17 -2.54
N LEU A 56 0.61 -0.95 -2.01
CA LEU A 56 -0.54 -0.07 -2.25
C LEU A 56 -0.61 0.37 -3.72
N LEU A 57 0.50 0.80 -4.30
CA LEU A 57 0.57 1.19 -5.72
C LEU A 57 0.19 0.04 -6.67
N CYS A 58 0.52 -1.21 -6.33
CA CYS A 58 0.19 -2.38 -7.15
C CYS A 58 -1.32 -2.67 -7.22
N ILE A 59 -2.10 -2.13 -6.30
CA ILE A 59 -3.55 -2.38 -6.20
C ILE A 59 -4.39 -1.13 -6.53
N GLU A 60 -3.77 -0.09 -7.11
CA GLU A 60 -4.48 1.09 -7.59
C GLU A 60 -5.65 0.70 -8.51
N GLU A 61 -6.76 1.43 -8.39
CA GLU A 61 -7.97 1.14 -9.15
C GLU A 61 -7.71 1.28 -10.66
N MET A 62 -7.04 2.38 -11.04
CA MET A 62 -6.66 2.67 -12.41
C MET A 62 -5.43 1.86 -12.82
N ALA A 63 -5.55 1.07 -13.88
CA ALA A 63 -4.44 0.24 -14.38
C ALA A 63 -3.21 1.04 -14.80
N THR A 64 -3.40 2.29 -15.24
CA THR A 64 -2.32 3.21 -15.64
C THR A 64 -1.49 3.74 -14.47
N ASP A 65 -2.05 3.70 -13.26
CA ASP A 65 -1.38 4.19 -12.05
C ASP A 65 -0.57 3.08 -11.37
N ARG A 66 -0.85 1.82 -11.72
CA ARG A 66 -0.09 0.66 -11.24
C ARG A 66 1.31 0.66 -11.85
N PRO A 67 2.36 0.41 -11.06
CA PRO A 67 3.70 0.25 -11.58
C PRO A 67 3.81 -1.02 -12.43
N SER A 68 4.60 -0.95 -13.49
CA SER A 68 5.06 -2.15 -14.19
C SER A 68 5.91 -3.01 -13.26
N MET A 69 6.06 -4.30 -13.59
CA MET A 69 6.88 -5.20 -12.76
C MET A 69 8.36 -4.79 -12.72
N ASN A 70 8.86 -4.18 -13.80
CA ASN A 70 10.20 -3.61 -13.82
C ASN A 70 10.33 -2.44 -12.83
N GLU A 71 9.35 -1.53 -12.79
CA GLU A 71 9.32 -0.46 -11.79
C GLU A 71 9.24 -1.01 -10.36
N VAL A 72 8.42 -2.03 -10.10
CA VAL A 72 8.35 -2.71 -8.80
C VAL A 72 9.72 -3.23 -8.37
N VAL A 73 10.42 -3.97 -9.24
CA VAL A 73 11.76 -4.50 -8.95
C VAL A 73 12.76 -3.37 -8.69
N ASN A 74 12.76 -2.34 -9.54
CA ASN A 74 13.65 -1.20 -9.37
C ASN A 74 13.39 -0.44 -8.07
N ILE A 75 12.14 -0.35 -7.62
CA ILE A 75 11.82 0.27 -6.33
C ILE A 75 12.29 -0.61 -5.16
N LEU A 76 12.05 -1.92 -5.22
CA LEU A 76 12.44 -2.85 -4.15
C LEU A 76 13.96 -3.09 -4.05
N THR A 77 14.71 -2.72 -5.08
CA THR A 77 16.19 -2.78 -5.13
C THR A 77 16.83 -1.41 -4.93
N ASP A 78 16.07 -0.43 -4.46
CA ASP A 78 16.50 0.94 -4.17
C ASP A 78 17.06 1.72 -5.40
N VAL A 79 16.79 1.24 -6.61
CA VAL A 79 17.16 1.92 -7.86
C VAL A 79 16.21 3.09 -8.16
N LEU A 80 14.94 2.96 -7.79
CA LEU A 80 13.91 3.98 -7.93
C LEU A 80 13.20 4.23 -6.61
N ARG A 81 12.70 5.46 -6.41
CA ARG A 81 11.82 5.76 -5.27
C ARG A 81 10.36 5.50 -5.66
N PRO A 82 9.51 5.00 -4.75
CA PRO A 82 8.08 4.93 -5.00
C PRO A 82 7.54 6.32 -5.33
N LYS A 83 6.57 6.40 -6.24
CA LYS A 83 5.82 7.63 -6.46
C LYS A 83 5.11 8.00 -5.15
N GLU A 84 5.19 9.27 -4.75
CA GLU A 84 4.36 9.75 -3.66
C GLU A 84 2.89 9.67 -4.09
N GLN A 85 2.07 8.93 -3.36
CA GLN A 85 0.63 8.89 -3.61
C GLN A 85 0.04 10.24 -3.20
N GLN A 86 -0.23 11.10 -4.18
CA GLN A 86 -1.06 12.28 -3.98
C GLN A 86 -2.51 11.81 -3.81
N ASN A 87 -3.03 11.92 -2.59
CA ASN A 87 -4.40 11.72 -2.08
C ASN A 87 -5.60 11.68 -3.10
N PRO A 88 -6.77 11.11 -2.70
CA PRO A 88 -7.34 9.81 -2.99
C PRO A 88 -8.31 9.81 -4.19
N SER A 89 -7.94 9.25 -5.34
CA SER A 89 -8.82 9.19 -6.51
C SER A 89 -9.95 8.15 -6.42
N SER A 90 -9.98 7.26 -5.41
CA SER A 90 -10.99 6.18 -5.33
C SER A 90 -12.14 6.42 -4.32
N ILE A 91 -12.28 7.63 -3.74
CA ILE A 91 -13.49 7.99 -2.96
C ILE A 91 -14.09 9.30 -3.48
N LYS A 92 -14.93 9.19 -4.51
CA LYS A 92 -16.15 9.99 -4.75
C LYS A 92 -17.08 9.05 -5.56
N LYS A 93 -18.29 8.67 -5.18
CA LYS A 93 -19.32 9.27 -4.31
C LYS A 93 -20.29 8.15 -3.86
N GLU A 94 -20.91 8.26 -2.68
CA GLU A 94 -22.28 7.74 -2.53
C GLU A 94 -23.13 8.21 -3.73
N PRO A 95 -24.04 7.39 -4.28
CA PRO A 95 -24.99 7.91 -5.23
C PRO A 95 -25.80 9.01 -4.52
N GLN A 96 -25.58 10.27 -4.90
CA GLN A 96 -26.51 11.33 -4.54
C GLN A 96 -27.86 10.90 -5.10
N LYS A 97 -28.74 10.48 -4.20
CA LYS A 97 -30.13 10.22 -4.51
C LYS A 97 -30.69 11.51 -5.11
N PRO A 98 -31.31 11.49 -6.30
CA PRO A 98 -31.92 12.69 -6.84
C PRO A 98 -32.99 13.15 -5.85
N HIS A 99 -32.82 14.37 -5.35
CA HIS A 99 -33.91 15.08 -4.69
C HIS A 99 -34.99 15.32 -5.74
N LEU A 100 -36.09 14.58 -5.60
CA LEU A 100 -37.41 15.02 -6.01
C LEU A 100 -38.32 14.97 -4.78
#